data_AF-A0A1H6CID5-F1
#
_entry.id   AF-A0A1H6CID5-F1
#
_cell.length_a   1.000
_cell.length_b   1.000
_cell.length_c   1.000
_cell.angle_alpha   90.00
_cell.angle_beta   90.00
_cell.angle_gamma   90.00
#
_symmetry.space_group_name_H-M   'P 1'
#
loop_
_entity.id
_entity.type
_entity.pdbx_description
1 polymer ?
#
loop_
_entity_poly.entity_id
_entity_poly.type
_entity_poly.pdbx_seq_one_letter_code
_entity_poly.pdbx_strand_id
1 'polypeptide(L)'
;MLIDFPTPKLLFSFLLLAATGLVMAGCANDGAGKAVAEAAGMATTPQESKPFVKESRLAGADYIPVGSVITREAKRKPVAEFKTLETELEAKRLGNEAAGTQAKALGATPPPQPAIVPTN
;
A
#
# COMPACT_ATOMS: atom_id res chain seq x y z
N MET A 1 -32.80 55.27 20.39
CA MET A 1 -31.79 54.31 19.90
C MET A 1 -30.47 55.03 19.78
N LEU A 2 -29.58 54.87 20.76
CA LEU A 2 -28.19 55.33 20.69
C LEU A 2 -27.35 54.07 20.46
N ILE A 3 -26.67 54.01 19.32
CA ILE A 3 -25.76 52.92 18.98
C ILE A 3 -24.39 53.35 19.52
N ASP A 4 -23.92 52.70 20.58
CA ASP A 4 -22.57 52.88 21.12
C ASP A 4 -21.53 52.37 20.11
N PHE A 5 -20.61 53.24 19.70
CA PHE A 5 -19.47 52.87 18.85
C PHE A 5 -18.35 52.27 19.71
N PRO A 6 -17.81 51.09 19.35
CA PRO A 6 -16.74 50.47 20.14
C PRO A 6 -15.43 51.25 20.00
N THR A 7 -14.65 51.29 21.07
CA THR A 7 -13.37 52.00 21.16
C THR A 7 -12.32 51.45 20.18
N PRO A 8 -11.38 52.28 19.69
CA PRO A 8 -10.44 51.90 18.63
C PRO A 8 -9.50 50.75 19.02
N LYS A 9 -9.23 50.57 20.32
CA LYS A 9 -8.43 49.45 20.84
C LYS A 9 -9.16 48.10 20.74
N LEU A 10 -10.48 48.08 20.94
CA LEU A 10 -11.32 46.88 20.80
C LEU A 10 -11.52 46.49 19.34
N LEU A 11 -11.64 47.49 18.45
CA LEU A 11 -11.65 47.28 16.99
C LEU A 11 -10.32 46.71 16.48
N PHE A 12 -9.19 47.21 16.99
CA PHE A 12 -7.87 46.72 16.58
C PHE A 12 -7.61 45.28 17.05
N SER A 13 -8.01 44.94 18.28
CA SER A 13 -7.92 43.57 18.78
C SER A 13 -8.84 42.59 18.04
N PHE A 14 -10.05 43.00 17.66
CA PHE A 14 -10.93 42.18 16.83
C PHE A 14 -10.38 41.98 15.41
N LEU A 15 -9.80 43.02 14.80
CA LEU A 15 -9.19 42.94 13.48
C LEU A 15 -7.96 42.03 13.49
N LEU A 16 -7.13 42.12 14.53
CA LEU A 16 -5.95 41.27 14.68
C LEU A 16 -6.34 39.80 14.90
N LEU A 17 -7.40 39.53 15.68
CA LEU A 17 -7.91 38.18 15.93
C LEU A 17 -8.59 37.58 14.70
N ALA A 18 -9.28 38.39 13.90
CA ALA A 18 -9.85 37.98 12.62
C ALA A 18 -8.74 37.67 11.60
N ALA A 19 -7.65 38.45 11.58
CA ALA A 19 -6.51 38.23 10.70
C ALA A 19 -5.77 36.91 11.03
N THR A 20 -5.58 36.56 12.32
CA THR A 20 -4.98 35.28 12.69
C THR A 20 -5.88 34.07 12.42
N GLY A 21 -7.21 34.24 12.49
CA GLY A 21 -8.17 33.18 12.13
C GLY A 21 -8.12 32.78 10.65
N LEU A 22 -7.85 33.73 9.75
CA LEU A 22 -7.70 33.48 8.31
C LEU A 22 -6.41 32.72 7.96
N VAL A 23 -5.33 32.91 8.72
CA VAL A 23 -4.04 32.26 8.47
C VAL A 23 -4.06 30.77 8.87
N MET A 24 -4.75 30.42 9.95
CA MET A 24 -4.80 29.03 10.45
C MET A 24 -5.83 28.14 9.71
N ALA A 25 -6.80 28.72 9.00
CA ALA A 25 -7.80 27.98 8.22
C ALA A 25 -7.28 27.50 6.85
N GLY A 26 -6.09 27.92 6.42
CA GLY A 26 -5.50 27.59 5.12
C GLY A 26 -4.77 26.25 5.04
N CYS A 27 -4.52 25.57 6.16
CA CYS A 27 -3.59 24.43 6.18
C CYS A 27 -4.22 23.06 5.93
N ALA A 28 -5.54 22.93 5.74
CA ALA A 28 -6.16 21.60 5.61
C ALA A 28 -7.39 21.52 4.71
N ASN A 29 -7.65 22.51 3.83
CA ASN A 29 -8.87 22.46 3.04
C ASN A 29 -8.71 22.96 1.61
N ASP A 30 -9.40 22.31 0.68
CA ASP A 30 -9.73 22.79 -0.68
C ASP A 30 -10.73 23.98 -0.59
N GLY A 31 -10.38 25.00 0.19
CA GLY A 31 -11.23 26.15 0.51
C GLY A 31 -10.71 27.47 -0.09
N ALA A 32 -11.31 28.59 0.37
CA ALA A 32 -11.10 29.94 -0.17
C ALA A 32 -9.63 30.37 -0.34
N GLY A 33 -8.71 29.91 0.53
CA GLY A 33 -7.28 30.20 0.40
C GLY A 33 -6.65 29.64 -0.89
N LYS A 34 -7.07 28.45 -1.33
CA LYS A 34 -6.62 27.83 -2.59
C LYS A 34 -7.17 28.61 -3.79
N ALA A 35 -8.46 28.94 -3.79
CA ALA A 35 -9.08 29.70 -4.87
C ALA A 35 -8.48 31.11 -5.04
N VAL A 36 -8.17 31.80 -3.93
CA VAL A 36 -7.51 33.11 -3.96
C VAL A 36 -6.05 32.99 -4.40
N ALA A 37 -5.31 31.96 -3.97
CA ALA A 37 -3.95 31.72 -4.43
C ALA A 37 -3.88 31.32 -5.92
N GLU A 38 -4.88 30.58 -6.41
CA GLU A 38 -5.05 30.23 -7.82
C GLU A 38 -5.38 31.46 -8.66
N ALA A 39 -6.33 32.30 -8.21
CA ALA A 39 -6.67 33.56 -8.86
C ALA A 39 -5.50 34.58 -8.84
N ALA A 40 -4.67 34.56 -7.79
CA ALA A 40 -3.48 35.39 -7.66
C ALA A 40 -2.25 34.83 -8.40
N GLY A 41 -2.36 33.68 -9.09
CA GLY A 41 -1.26 33.06 -9.83
C GLY A 41 -0.10 32.55 -8.98
N MET A 42 -0.30 32.42 -7.67
CA MET A 42 0.69 31.95 -6.69
C MET A 42 0.54 30.45 -6.38
N ALA A 43 -0.55 29.82 -6.82
CA ALA A 43 -0.73 28.38 -6.71
C ALA A 43 0.02 27.66 -7.84
N THR A 44 0.79 26.64 -7.48
CA THR A 44 1.25 25.63 -8.44
C THR A 44 0.01 24.89 -8.96
N THR A 45 -0.41 25.17 -10.19
CA THR A 45 -1.54 24.48 -10.81
C THR A 45 -1.25 22.98 -10.86
N PRO A 46 -2.14 22.13 -10.31
CA PRO A 46 -2.02 20.70 -10.50
C PRO A 46 -1.96 20.41 -12.00
N GLN A 47 -0.88 19.78 -12.45
CA GLN A 47 -0.76 19.39 -13.85
C GLN A 47 -1.83 18.36 -14.16
N GLU A 48 -2.68 18.67 -15.14
CA GLU A 48 -3.67 17.74 -15.67
C GLU A 48 -2.98 16.44 -16.06
N SER A 49 -3.52 15.32 -15.58
CA SER A 49 -2.93 14.02 -15.87
C SER A 49 -3.00 13.72 -17.38
N LYS A 50 -1.94 13.11 -17.92
CA LYS A 50 -1.86 12.71 -19.33
C LYS A 50 -3.07 11.84 -19.73
N PRO A 51 -3.53 11.89 -21.01
CA PRO A 51 -4.75 11.21 -21.44
C PRO A 51 -4.73 9.69 -21.19
N PHE A 52 -3.61 9.01 -21.45
CA PHE A 52 -3.49 7.58 -21.16
C PHE A 52 -3.60 7.25 -19.66
N VAL A 53 -3.30 8.20 -18.76
CA VAL A 53 -3.49 8.03 -17.30
C VAL A 53 -4.96 8.18 -16.93
N LYS A 54 -5.71 9.06 -17.61
CA LYS A 54 -7.15 9.21 -17.42
C LYS A 54 -7.92 8.00 -17.93
N GLU A 55 -7.48 7.43 -19.05
CA GLU A 55 -8.10 6.25 -19.68
C GLU A 55 -7.81 4.95 -18.92
N SER A 56 -6.60 4.79 -18.38
CA SER A 56 -6.21 3.58 -17.63
C SER A 56 -6.62 3.60 -16.17
N ARG A 57 -6.86 4.78 -15.59
CA ARG A 57 -7.28 4.91 -14.19
C ARG A 57 -8.78 4.65 -14.08
N LEU A 58 -9.17 3.70 -13.21
CA LEU A 58 -10.57 3.50 -12.88
C LEU A 58 -11.15 4.81 -12.31
N ALA A 59 -12.32 5.21 -12.83
CA ALA A 59 -13.00 6.45 -12.47
C ALA A 59 -13.35 6.55 -10.98
N GLY A 60 -13.40 5.42 -10.27
CA GLY A 60 -13.53 5.34 -8.81
C GLY A 60 -12.29 4.68 -8.21
N ALA A 61 -11.22 5.45 -8.03
CA ALA A 61 -10.06 5.02 -7.26
C ALA A 61 -10.28 5.36 -5.78
N ASP A 62 -11.36 4.84 -5.20
CA ASP A 62 -11.54 4.87 -3.76
C ASP A 62 -10.36 4.12 -3.12
N TYR A 63 -9.94 4.59 -1.93
CA TYR A 63 -8.94 3.88 -1.15
C TYR A 63 -9.39 2.42 -0.96
N ILE A 64 -8.66 1.47 -1.53
CA ILE A 64 -8.88 0.05 -1.29
C ILE A 64 -8.07 -0.29 -0.03
N PRO A 65 -8.69 -0.41 1.16
CA PRO A 65 -7.96 -0.78 2.36
C PRO A 65 -7.39 -2.18 2.16
N VAL A 66 -6.06 -2.27 2.00
CA VAL A 66 -5.34 -3.54 2.06
C VAL A 66 -5.18 -3.89 3.53
N GLY A 67 -6.26 -4.37 4.14
CA GLY A 67 -6.31 -4.66 5.56
C GLY A 67 -7.29 -5.77 5.84
N SER A 68 -6.88 -7.02 5.66
CA SER A 68 -7.61 -8.13 6.27
C SER A 68 -7.33 -8.09 7.77
N VAL A 69 -8.34 -7.72 8.55
CA VAL A 69 -8.28 -7.91 10.00
C VAL A 69 -8.50 -9.40 10.23
N ILE A 70 -7.44 -10.12 10.56
CA ILE A 70 -7.53 -11.52 10.93
C ILE A 70 -8.27 -11.59 12.28
N THR A 71 -9.55 -11.98 12.26
CA THR A 71 -10.40 -12.06 13.45
C THR A 71 -10.27 -13.39 14.19
N ARG A 72 -9.55 -14.36 13.64
CA ARG A 72 -9.35 -15.67 14.27
C ARG A 72 -8.39 -15.55 15.45
N GLU A 73 -8.72 -16.25 16.54
CA GLU A 73 -7.86 -16.35 17.70
C GLU A 73 -6.52 -17.01 17.33
N ALA A 74 -5.41 -16.32 17.61
CA ALA A 74 -4.06 -16.84 17.39
C ALA A 74 -3.57 -17.57 18.64
N LYS A 75 -4.07 -18.79 18.88
CA LYS A 75 -3.61 -19.61 20.01
C LYS A 75 -2.16 -20.07 19.79
N ARG A 76 -1.29 -19.80 20.77
CA ARG A 76 0.06 -20.36 20.80
C ARG A 76 -0.03 -21.88 20.88
N LYS A 77 0.63 -22.59 19.96
CA LYS A 77 0.76 -24.04 20.03
C LYS A 77 1.58 -24.45 21.27
N PRO A 78 1.13 -25.41 22.09
CA PRO A 78 1.90 -25.86 23.24
C PRO A 78 3.21 -26.49 22.79
N VAL A 79 4.25 -26.40 23.62
CA VAL A 79 5.63 -26.82 23.27
C VAL A 79 5.69 -28.32 22.92
N ALA A 80 4.87 -29.14 23.57
CA ALA A 80 4.77 -30.57 23.27
C ALA A 80 4.30 -30.83 21.83
N GLU A 81 3.23 -30.16 21.37
CA GLU A 81 2.74 -30.27 20.00
C GLU A 81 3.73 -29.71 18.96
N PHE A 82 4.61 -28.79 19.36
CA PHE A 82 5.66 -28.31 18.48
C PHE A 82 6.73 -29.38 18.23
N LYS A 83 7.12 -30.11 19.28
CA LYS A 83 8.09 -31.21 19.17
C LYS A 83 7.57 -32.38 18.36
N THR A 84 6.29 -32.72 18.49
CA THR A 84 5.69 -33.74 17.62
C THR A 84 5.74 -33.33 16.15
N LEU A 85 5.45 -32.06 15.84
CA LEU A 85 5.51 -31.55 14.47
C LEU A 85 6.93 -31.54 13.89
N GLU A 86 7.95 -31.22 14.69
CA GLU A 86 9.35 -31.34 14.27
C GLU A 86 9.66 -32.79 13.87
N THR A 87 9.24 -33.77 14.68
CA THR A 87 9.47 -35.19 14.38
C THR A 87 8.72 -35.67 13.14
N GLU A 88 7.47 -35.22 12.95
CA GLU A 88 6.68 -35.54 11.76
C GLU A 88 7.28 -34.92 10.48
N LEU A 89 7.82 -33.70 10.58
CA LEU A 89 8.45 -33.02 9.46
C LEU A 89 9.74 -33.72 9.05
N GLU A 90 10.58 -34.11 10.01
CA GLU A 90 11.79 -34.88 9.71
C GLU A 90 11.48 -36.26 9.12
N ALA A 91 10.45 -36.95 9.63
CA ALA A 91 9.98 -38.19 9.04
C ALA A 91 9.54 -38.01 7.58
N LYS A 92 8.81 -36.92 7.27
CA LYS A 92 8.41 -36.58 5.90
C LYS A 92 9.61 -36.23 5.02
N ARG A 93 10.58 -35.49 5.54
CA ARG A 93 11.80 -35.15 4.81
C ARG A 93 12.55 -36.41 4.40
N LEU A 94 12.75 -37.33 5.34
CA LEU A 94 13.42 -38.61 5.08
C LEU A 94 12.66 -39.47 4.06
N GLY A 95 11.34 -39.55 4.19
CA GLY A 95 10.50 -40.28 3.24
C GLY A 95 10.57 -39.71 1.82
N ASN A 96 10.54 -38.39 1.68
CA ASN A 96 10.67 -37.72 0.39
C ASN A 96 12.07 -37.89 -0.21
N GLU A 97 13.12 -37.84 0.61
CA GLU A 97 14.49 -38.08 0.17
C GLU A 97 14.67 -39.53 -0.33
N ALA A 98 14.11 -40.51 0.39
CA ALA A 98 14.11 -41.91 -0.04
C ALA A 98 13.31 -42.12 -1.35
N ALA A 99 12.12 -41.54 -1.47
CA ALA A 99 11.33 -41.61 -2.70
C ALA A 99 12.05 -40.94 -3.89
N GLY A 100 12.71 -39.79 -3.66
CA GLY A 100 13.47 -39.08 -4.68
C GLY A 100 14.70 -39.86 -5.17
N THR A 101 15.43 -40.48 -4.25
CA THR A 101 16.58 -41.34 -4.61
C THR A 101 16.14 -42.57 -5.39
N GLN A 102 15.03 -43.20 -5.01
CA GLN A 102 14.45 -44.31 -5.76
C GLN A 102 14.00 -43.89 -7.17
N ALA A 103 13.29 -42.76 -7.30
CA ALA A 103 12.87 -42.23 -8.59
C ALA A 103 14.06 -41.91 -9.50
N LYS A 104 15.15 -41.35 -8.95
CA LYS A 104 16.38 -41.10 -9.70
C LYS A 104 17.02 -42.39 -10.22
N ALA A 105 17.00 -43.46 -9.42
CA ALA A 105 17.53 -44.76 -9.84
C ALA A 105 16.67 -45.38 -10.97
N LEU A 106 15.34 -45.29 -10.86
CA LEU A 106 14.40 -45.83 -11.86
C LEU A 106 14.35 -45.01 -13.16
N GLY A 107 14.58 -43.69 -13.08
CA GLY A 107 14.56 -42.78 -14.22
C GLY A 107 15.88 -42.66 -14.97
N ALA A 108 16.92 -43.37 -14.54
CA ALA A 108 18.21 -43.38 -15.22
C ALA A 108 18.10 -44.20 -16.51
N THR A 109 17.93 -43.53 -17.65
CA THR A 109 18.04 -44.16 -18.96
C THR A 109 19.46 -44.03 -19.50
N PRO A 110 19.99 -45.07 -20.16
CA PRO A 110 21.26 -44.96 -20.87
C PRO A 110 21.13 -43.96 -22.02
N PRO A 111 22.23 -43.23 -22.37
CA PRO A 111 22.21 -42.30 -23.47
C PRO A 111 21.84 -43.01 -24.79
N PRO A 112 21.08 -42.35 -25.69
CA PRO A 112 20.73 -42.93 -26.98
C PRO A 112 21.99 -43.20 -27.80
N GLN A 113 22.04 -44.35 -28.47
CA GLN A 113 23.18 -44.68 -29.34
C GLN A 113 23.28 -43.63 -30.47
N PRO A 114 24.50 -43.23 -30.87
CA PRO A 114 24.70 -42.33 -32.00
C PRO A 114 24.05 -42.87 -33.27
N ALA A 115 23.41 -42.00 -34.04
CA ALA A 115 22.83 -42.38 -35.33
C ALA A 115 23.96 -42.83 -36.27
N ILE A 116 23.82 -44.03 -36.85
CA ILE A 116 24.75 -44.53 -37.87
C ILE A 116 24.39 -43.81 -39.17
N VAL A 117 25.27 -42.90 -39.61
CA VAL A 117 25.14 -42.20 -40.89
C VAL A 117 25.88 -43.02 -41.96
N PRO A 118 25.25 -43.38 -43.09
CA PRO A 118 25.94 -44.10 -44.15
C PRO A 118 27.04 -43.23 -44.78
N THR A 119 28.25 -43.78 -44.89
CA THR A 119 29.39 -43.20 -45.64
C THR A 119 29.30 -43.60 -47.12
N ASN A 120 29.41 -42.60 -48.01
CA ASN A 120 29.45 -42.77 -49.47
C ASN A 120 30.77 -43.39 -49.95
#